data_AF-A0A1T3MRE3-F1
#
_entry.id   AF-A0A1T3MRE3-F1
#
_cell.length_a   1.000
_cell.length_b   1.000
_cell.length_c   1.000
_cell.angle_alpha   90.00
_cell.angle_beta   90.00
_cell.angle_gamma   90.00
#
_symmetry.space_group_name_H-M   'P 1'
#
loop_
_entity.id
_entity.type
_entity.pdbx_description
1 polymer ?
#
loop_
_entity_poly.entity_id
_entity_poly.type
_entity_poly.pdbx_seq_one_letter_code
_entity_poly.pdbx_strand_id
1 'polypeptide(L)'
;MRIFFETEDREITQWISTKGYFVTDLSGFIFDRPARWSIQALTDAEIYTIRKSEYDKIKIIIPRWPELERLFIVRCFTILEDRIFCHLSMTAEERYHFFFENNKELFNQVPLQYIASMLGMRPETFSRIRKKQFS
;
A
#
# COMPACT_ATOMS: atom_id res chain seq x y z
N MET A 1 -7.95 3.00 0.86
CA MET A 1 -7.56 3.32 -0.53
C MET A 1 -6.70 2.19 -1.08
N ARG A 2 -6.99 1.72 -2.29
CA ARG A 2 -6.19 0.75 -3.04
C ARG A 2 -5.27 1.47 -4.01
N ILE A 3 -4.00 1.07 -4.03
CA ILE A 3 -3.00 1.50 -5.01
C ILE A 3 -2.72 0.31 -5.93
N PHE A 4 -2.95 0.46 -7.23
CA PHE A 4 -2.85 -0.65 -8.17
C PHE A 4 -2.37 -0.20 -9.55
N PHE A 5 -1.94 -1.18 -10.34
CA PHE A 5 -1.60 -1.02 -11.75
C PHE A 5 -2.47 -1.97 -12.58
N GLU A 6 -3.01 -1.47 -13.68
CA GLU A 6 -3.81 -2.27 -14.60
C GLU A 6 -2.91 -2.78 -15.74
N THR A 7 -2.96 -4.10 -15.96
CA THR A 7 -2.38 -4.78 -17.12
C THR A 7 -3.51 -5.21 -18.05
N GLU A 8 -3.21 -5.60 -19.28
CA GLU A 8 -4.23 -6.08 -20.24
C GLU A 8 -5.10 -7.22 -19.68
N ASP A 9 -4.50 -8.09 -18.86
CA ASP A 9 -5.17 -9.29 -18.35
C ASP A 9 -5.78 -9.11 -16.96
N ARG A 10 -5.25 -8.17 -16.15
CA ARG A 10 -5.59 -8.07 -14.72
C ARG A 10 -5.09 -6.80 -14.05
N GLU A 11 -5.65 -6.54 -12.88
CA GLU A 11 -5.14 -5.54 -11.95
C GLU A 11 -4.16 -6.14 -10.93
N ILE A 12 -3.05 -5.45 -10.72
CA ILE A 12 -2.02 -5.79 -9.74
C ILE A 12 -2.09 -4.78 -8.59
N THR A 13 -2.51 -5.24 -7.41
CA THR A 13 -2.57 -4.40 -6.21
C THR A 13 -1.18 -4.25 -5.62
N GLN A 14 -0.67 -3.02 -5.58
CA GLN A 14 0.59 -2.68 -4.93
C GLN A 14 0.40 -2.61 -3.40
N TRP A 15 -0.64 -1.90 -2.96
CA TRP A 15 -0.89 -1.63 -1.55
C TRP A 15 -2.35 -1.32 -1.27
N ILE A 16 -2.79 -1.60 -0.04
CA ILE A 16 -4.09 -1.17 0.49
C ILE A 16 -3.80 -0.33 1.74
N SER A 17 -4.13 0.94 1.65
CA SER A 17 -3.94 1.94 2.69
C SER A 17 -5.23 2.13 3.51
N THR A 18 -5.07 2.22 4.83
CA THR A 18 -6.16 2.43 5.81
C THR A 18 -6.11 3.86 6.40
N LYS A 19 -7.00 4.16 7.35
CA LYS A 19 -7.08 5.48 7.98
C LYS A 19 -5.73 5.88 8.62
N GLY A 20 -5.33 7.13 8.41
CA GLY A 20 -4.10 7.70 8.99
C GLY A 20 -2.85 7.52 8.12
N TYR A 21 -2.95 6.82 6.99
CA TYR A 21 -1.84 6.63 6.07
C TYR A 21 -1.85 7.65 4.93
N PHE A 22 -0.64 8.04 4.51
CA PHE A 22 -0.44 8.81 3.29
C PHE A 22 -0.53 7.92 2.06
N VAL A 23 -1.09 8.46 0.97
CA VAL A 23 -1.21 7.77 -0.31
C VAL A 23 -0.81 8.73 -1.41
N THR A 24 0.14 8.35 -2.23
CA THR A 24 0.59 9.12 -3.39
C THR A 24 1.37 8.22 -4.34
N ASP A 25 1.44 8.59 -5.61
CA ASP A 25 2.54 8.13 -6.46
C ASP A 25 3.77 8.99 -6.17
N LEU A 26 4.64 8.51 -5.29
CA LEU A 26 5.81 9.27 -4.86
C LEU A 26 6.72 9.63 -6.03
N SER A 27 6.88 8.74 -7.02
CA SER A 27 7.76 8.99 -8.16
C SER A 27 7.18 10.07 -9.06
N GLY A 28 5.89 9.97 -9.37
CA GLY A 28 5.20 11.00 -10.16
C GLY A 28 5.19 12.35 -9.45
N PHE A 29 4.89 12.35 -8.15
CA PHE A 29 4.81 13.56 -7.33
C PHE A 29 6.16 14.29 -7.20
N ILE A 30 7.24 13.57 -6.90
CA ILE A 30 8.57 14.19 -6.70
C ILE A 30 9.24 14.54 -8.03
N PHE A 31 9.23 13.62 -9.01
CA PHE A 31 10.02 13.78 -10.25
C PHE A 31 9.25 14.33 -11.44
N ASP A 32 8.02 14.82 -11.24
CA ASP A 32 7.16 15.36 -12.30
C ASP A 32 6.94 14.37 -13.44
N ARG A 33 6.67 13.12 -13.08
CA ARG A 33 6.38 12.04 -14.04
C ARG A 33 4.90 11.71 -14.03
N PRO A 34 4.34 11.22 -15.17
CA PRO A 34 3.01 10.64 -15.17
C PRO A 34 2.87 9.59 -14.07
N ALA A 35 1.73 9.58 -13.39
CA ALA A 35 1.45 8.58 -12.37
C ALA A 35 1.52 7.19 -12.99
N ARG A 36 2.32 6.32 -12.39
CA ARG A 36 2.39 4.89 -12.67
C ARG A 36 1.20 4.16 -12.06
N TRP A 37 0.71 4.61 -10.91
CA TRP A 37 -0.29 3.89 -10.14
C TRP A 37 -1.65 4.58 -10.15
N SER A 38 -2.71 3.78 -10.22
CA SER A 38 -4.08 4.22 -9.98
C SER A 38 -4.41 4.10 -8.49
N ILE A 39 -5.17 5.06 -7.97
CA ILE A 39 -5.62 5.10 -6.58
C ILE A 39 -7.15 5.08 -6.55
N GLN A 40 -7.72 4.11 -5.85
CA GLN A 40 -9.17 3.89 -5.76
C GLN A 40 -9.64 3.80 -4.30
N ALA A 41 -10.76 4.46 -3.97
CA ALA A 41 -11.45 4.23 -2.71
C ALA A 41 -12.19 2.88 -2.76
N LEU A 42 -11.95 2.01 -1.78
CA LEU A 42 -12.64 0.70 -1.68
C LEU A 42 -13.91 0.76 -0.83
N THR A 43 -14.04 1.82 -0.06
CA THR A 43 -15.16 2.16 0.83
C THR A 43 -15.35 3.67 0.75
N ASP A 44 -16.46 4.17 1.28
CA ASP A 44 -16.60 5.61 1.52
C ASP A 44 -15.41 6.11 2.34
N ALA A 45 -14.81 7.21 1.88
CA ALA A 45 -13.58 7.73 2.43
C ALA A 45 -13.57 9.26 2.35
N GLU A 46 -13.11 9.88 3.44
CA GLU A 46 -12.77 11.28 3.48
C GLU A 46 -11.25 11.42 3.34
N ILE A 47 -10.80 12.27 2.43
CA ILE A 47 -9.37 12.46 2.13
C ILE A 47 -8.99 13.93 2.20
N TYR A 48 -7.84 14.19 2.80
CA TYR A 48 -7.17 15.49 2.72
C TYR A 48 -6.15 15.43 1.59
N THR A 49 -6.24 16.38 0.65
CA THR A 49 -5.35 16.44 -0.51
C THR A 49 -4.46 17.67 -0.44
N ILE A 50 -3.21 17.51 -0.84
CA ILE A 50 -2.27 18.62 -1.02
C ILE A 50 -1.74 18.62 -2.46
N ARG A 51 -1.73 19.78 -3.10
CA ARG A 51 -1.12 19.95 -4.42
C ARG A 51 0.39 20.05 -4.27
N LYS A 52 1.14 19.60 -5.28
CA LYS A 52 2.61 19.72 -5.28
C LYS A 52 3.09 21.14 -5.00
N SER A 53 2.48 22.14 -5.63
CA SER A 53 2.81 23.56 -5.40
C SER A 53 2.62 24.02 -3.96
N GLU A 54 1.67 23.42 -3.22
CA GLU A 54 1.45 23.72 -1.80
C GLU A 54 2.42 22.94 -0.92
N TYR A 55 2.72 21.69 -1.29
CA TYR A 55 3.73 20.87 -0.63
C TYR A 55 5.11 21.53 -0.67
N ASP A 56 5.51 22.07 -1.83
CA ASP A 56 6.77 22.76 -2.02
C ASP A 56 6.90 24.03 -1.16
N LYS A 57 5.77 24.64 -0.76
CA LYS A 57 5.75 25.80 0.14
C LYS A 57 5.94 25.41 1.60
N ILE A 58 5.68 24.16 2.00
CA ILE A 58 5.78 23.74 3.40
C ILE A 58 7.19 23.97 3.94
N LYS A 59 8.24 23.71 3.14
CA LYS A 59 9.63 23.95 3.53
C LYS A 59 9.94 25.42 3.87
N ILE A 60 9.15 26.36 3.34
CA ILE A 60 9.27 27.78 3.60
C ILE A 60 8.52 28.15 4.90
N ILE A 61 7.37 27.52 5.14
CA ILE A 61 6.48 27.80 6.28
C ILE A 61 6.98 27.12 7.56
N ILE A 62 7.53 25.91 7.44
CA ILE A 62 7.95 25.07 8.55
C ILE A 62 9.47 24.87 8.45
N PRO A 63 10.28 25.58 9.28
CA PRO A 63 11.75 25.52 9.19
C PRO A 63 12.34 24.11 9.34
N ARG A 64 11.66 23.24 10.10
CA ARG A 64 12.08 21.84 10.34
C ARG A 64 11.47 20.82 9.38
N TRP A 65 10.83 21.29 8.30
CA TRP A 65 10.20 20.41 7.34
C TRP A 65 11.18 19.45 6.66
N PRO A 66 12.38 19.86 6.23
CA PRO A 66 13.31 18.95 5.55
C PRO A 66 13.70 17.73 6.41
N GLU A 67 13.88 17.92 7.72
CA GLU A 67 14.18 16.81 8.64
C GLU A 67 12.98 15.88 8.81
N LEU A 68 11.78 16.43 8.91
CA LEU A 68 10.52 15.68 9.03
C LEU A 68 10.23 14.89 7.76
N GLU A 69 10.37 15.53 6.59
CA GLU A 69 10.22 14.90 5.28
C GLU A 69 11.24 13.79 5.10
N ARG A 70 12.51 14.01 5.44
CA ARG A 70 13.54 12.96 5.39
C ARG A 70 13.16 11.77 6.25
N LEU A 71 12.75 11.99 7.50
CA LEU A 71 12.35 10.90 8.40
C LEU A 71 11.08 10.18 7.91
N PHE A 72 10.16 10.91 7.30
CA PHE A 72 8.98 10.34 6.66
C PHE A 72 9.35 9.42 5.50
N ILE A 73 10.19 9.89 4.57
CA ILE A 73 10.67 9.09 3.43
C ILE A 73 11.47 7.86 3.89
N VAL A 74 12.32 8.00 4.91
CA VAL A 74 13.04 6.86 5.51
C VAL A 74 12.06 5.82 6.06
N ARG A 75 11.01 6.24 6.77
CA ARG A 75 9.97 5.30 7.25
C ARG A 75 9.24 4.60 6.11
N CYS A 76 8.88 5.32 5.04
CA CYS A 76 8.29 4.71 3.85
C CYS A 76 9.23 3.69 3.21
N PHE A 77 10.53 3.98 3.15
CA PHE A 77 11.53 3.08 2.60
C PHE A 77 11.65 1.79 3.44
N THR A 78 11.76 1.89 4.77
CA THR A 78 11.82 0.71 5.65
C THR A 78 10.58 -0.17 5.50
N ILE A 79 9.38 0.41 5.39
CA ILE A 79 8.15 -0.37 5.14
C ILE A 79 8.22 -1.14 3.80
N LEU A 80 8.76 -0.51 2.76
CA LEU A 80 8.93 -1.16 1.46
C LEU A 80 10.00 -2.27 1.52
N GLU A 81 11.11 -2.02 2.20
CA GLU A 81 12.19 -2.98 2.42
C GLU A 81 11.69 -4.22 3.19
N ASP A 82 10.98 -4.02 4.31
CA ASP A 82 10.38 -5.11 5.09
C ASP A 82 9.42 -5.94 4.24
N ARG A 83 8.60 -5.29 3.41
CA ARG A 83 7.68 -6.02 2.50
C ARG A 83 8.43 -6.83 1.47
N ILE A 84 9.51 -6.31 0.89
CA ILE A 84 10.35 -7.04 -0.06
C ILE A 84 10.98 -8.24 0.65
N PHE A 85 11.54 -8.03 1.84
CA PHE A 85 12.11 -9.09 2.66
C PHE A 85 11.08 -10.19 2.93
N CYS A 86 9.87 -9.86 3.40
CA CYS A 86 8.79 -10.84 3.58
C CYS A 86 8.45 -11.60 2.30
N HIS A 87 8.47 -10.96 1.13
CA HIS A 87 8.22 -11.65 -0.15
C HIS A 87 9.33 -12.63 -0.53
N LEU A 88 10.57 -12.33 -0.17
CA LEU A 88 11.74 -13.16 -0.47
C LEU A 88 11.97 -14.29 0.54
N SER A 89 11.69 -14.04 1.82
CA SER A 89 12.03 -14.96 2.92
C SER A 89 10.89 -15.88 3.35
N MET A 90 9.63 -15.47 3.15
CA MET A 90 8.47 -16.21 3.63
C MET A 90 7.75 -16.94 2.49
N THR A 91 7.24 -18.13 2.80
CA THR A 91 6.28 -18.87 1.98
C THR A 91 4.95 -18.12 1.86
N ALA A 92 4.11 -18.52 0.91
CA ALA A 92 2.78 -17.91 0.76
C ALA A 92 1.91 -18.09 2.02
N GLU A 93 2.01 -19.23 2.71
CA GLU A 93 1.23 -19.50 3.92
C GLU A 93 1.68 -18.59 5.08
N GLU A 94 3.00 -18.46 5.28
CA GLU A 94 3.57 -17.54 6.28
C GLU A 94 3.20 -16.08 6.00
N ARG A 95 3.29 -15.60 4.75
CA ARG A 95 2.87 -14.23 4.40
C ARG A 95 1.40 -13.97 4.69
N TYR A 96 0.55 -14.96 4.39
CA TYR A 96 -0.88 -14.86 4.69
C TYR A 96 -1.11 -14.73 6.19
N HIS A 97 -0.49 -15.60 7.00
CA HIS A 97 -0.67 -15.58 8.46
C HIS A 97 -0.11 -14.30 9.08
N PHE A 98 1.09 -13.89 8.69
CA PHE A 98 1.68 -12.64 9.14
C PHE A 98 0.77 -11.45 8.82
N PHE A 99 0.24 -11.38 7.59
CA PHE A 99 -0.64 -10.29 7.21
C PHE A 99 -1.98 -10.33 7.96
N PHE A 100 -2.57 -11.52 8.12
CA PHE A 100 -3.81 -11.73 8.85
C PHE A 100 -3.69 -11.27 10.30
N GLU A 101 -2.66 -11.69 11.03
CA GLU A 101 -2.49 -11.32 12.44
C GLU A 101 -2.32 -9.81 12.64
N ASN A 102 -1.64 -9.13 11.70
CA ASN A 102 -1.40 -7.69 11.78
C ASN A 102 -2.55 -6.82 11.23
N ASN A 103 -3.45 -7.38 10.40
CA ASN A 103 -4.45 -6.59 9.66
C ASN A 103 -5.83 -7.27 9.58
N LYS A 104 -6.28 -7.92 10.67
CA LYS A 104 -7.54 -8.70 10.72
C LYS A 104 -8.74 -7.94 10.17
N GLU A 105 -8.88 -6.67 10.53
CA GLU A 105 -10.02 -5.85 10.10
C GLU A 105 -10.10 -5.70 8.57
N LEU A 106 -8.94 -5.65 7.90
CA LEU A 106 -8.89 -5.45 6.46
C LEU A 106 -9.58 -6.60 5.71
N PHE A 107 -9.47 -7.83 6.22
CA PHE A 107 -10.10 -9.01 5.61
C PHE A 107 -11.63 -8.94 5.57
N ASN A 108 -12.23 -8.10 6.42
CA ASN A 108 -13.69 -7.88 6.46
C ASN A 108 -14.12 -6.62 5.69
N GLN A 109 -13.19 -5.72 5.38
CA GLN A 109 -13.49 -4.41 4.80
C GLN A 109 -13.19 -4.34 3.29
N VAL A 110 -12.34 -5.23 2.76
CA VAL A 110 -11.92 -5.16 1.36
C VAL A 110 -12.09 -6.50 0.64
N PRO A 111 -12.33 -6.47 -0.69
CA PRO A 111 -12.36 -7.70 -1.49
C PRO A 111 -11.05 -8.50 -1.36
N LEU A 112 -11.20 -9.78 -1.01
CA LEU A 112 -10.07 -10.68 -0.74
C LEU A 112 -9.14 -10.87 -1.94
N GLN A 113 -9.65 -10.73 -3.16
CA GLN A 113 -8.83 -10.78 -4.38
C GLN A 113 -7.74 -9.69 -4.40
N TYR A 114 -8.02 -8.51 -3.81
CA TYR A 114 -7.04 -7.42 -3.73
C TYR A 114 -5.96 -7.72 -2.70
N ILE A 115 -6.32 -8.35 -1.58
CA ILE A 115 -5.36 -8.83 -0.58
C ILE A 115 -4.49 -9.93 -1.20
N ALA A 116 -5.09 -10.90 -1.90
CA ALA A 116 -4.35 -11.96 -2.59
C ALA A 116 -3.32 -11.37 -3.57
N SER A 117 -3.74 -10.42 -4.41
CA SER A 117 -2.86 -9.70 -5.35
C SER A 117 -1.72 -8.97 -4.61
N MET A 118 -2.04 -8.27 -3.51
CA MET A 118 -1.06 -7.54 -2.70
C MET A 118 -0.01 -8.43 -2.00
N LEU A 119 -0.37 -9.67 -1.69
CA LEU A 119 0.54 -10.66 -1.08
C LEU A 119 1.26 -11.54 -2.12
N GLY A 120 1.10 -11.22 -3.41
CA GLY A 120 1.71 -11.95 -4.52
C GLY A 120 1.15 -13.36 -4.70
N MET A 121 -0.13 -13.57 -4.40
CA MET A 121 -0.80 -14.87 -4.49
C MET A 121 -1.87 -14.86 -5.57
N ARG A 122 -2.03 -16.00 -6.25
CA ARG A 122 -3.22 -16.24 -7.07
C ARG A 122 -4.46 -16.43 -6.17
N PRO A 123 -5.67 -16.04 -6.61
CA PRO A 123 -6.89 -16.20 -5.82
C PRO A 123 -7.12 -17.64 -5.32
N GLU A 124 -6.79 -18.65 -6.13
CA GLU A 124 -6.95 -20.06 -5.79
C GLU A 124 -6.00 -20.48 -4.65
N THR A 125 -4.75 -20.04 -4.70
CA THR A 125 -3.75 -20.27 -3.64
C THR A 125 -4.20 -19.62 -2.33
N PHE A 126 -4.64 -18.36 -2.39
CA PHE A 126 -5.13 -17.61 -1.23
C PHE A 126 -6.35 -18.29 -0.61
N SER A 127 -7.32 -18.70 -1.44
CA SER A 127 -8.52 -19.39 -0.95
C SER A 127 -8.20 -20.73 -0.28
N ARG A 128 -7.21 -21.48 -0.81
CA ARG A 128 -6.79 -22.77 -0.24
C ARG A 128 -6.14 -22.59 1.14
N ILE A 129 -5.24 -21.61 1.29
CA ILE A 129 -4.60 -21.30 2.57
C ILE A 129 -5.64 -20.88 3.61
N ARG A 130 -6.54 -19.96 3.23
CA ARG A 130 -7.60 -19.49 4.12
C ARG A 130 -8.51 -20.62 4.61
N LYS A 131 -8.91 -21.55 3.74
CA LYS A 131 -9.77 -22.69 4.15
C LYS A 131 -9.12 -23.56 5.23
N LYS A 132 -7.81 -23.84 5.13
CA LYS A 132 -7.07 -24.61 6.14
C LYS A 132 -7.09 -23.96 7.53
N GLN A 133 -7.21 -22.63 7.62
CA GLN A 133 -7.21 -21.90 8.88
C GLN A 133 -8.54 -22.03 9.64
N PHE A 134 -9.64 -22.28 8.91
CA PHE A 134 -11.00 -22.41 9.47
C PHE A 134 -11.52 -23.86 9.46
N SER A 135 -10.67 -24.82 9.12
CA SER A 135 -10.93 -26.27 9.19
C SER A 135 -10.29 -26.82 10.46
#